data_AF-A0A419G7N8-F1
#
_entry.id   AF-A0A419G7N8-F1
#
_cell.length_a   1.000
_cell.length_b   1.000
_cell.length_c   1.000
_cell.angle_alpha   90.00
_cell.angle_beta   90.00
_cell.angle_gamma   90.00
#
_symmetry.space_group_name_H-M   'P 1'
#
loop_
_entity.id
_entity.type
_entity.pdbx_description
1 polymer ?
#
loop_
_entity_poly.entity_id
_entity_poly.type
_entity_poly.pdbx_seq_one_letter_code
_entity_poly.pdbx_strand_id
1 'polypeptide(L)'
;MNKNILVSIVIAAILVSGSFYLASTRSKQNIGYQPANQALAAKFQELSQDGNSSCSGEFHDSISGMPDSSRIQGSCCSPMSLHRYTEQVEGLKKYENIKEIPPDPYDIEVGLAKKMKDYYNSPLTPEEQKAYDYAMAHSEEKGPCCCKCWRWYVYGGLGKYLIKNYHFTGEQVTDVWNLSDGCGGDEDHHHS
;
A
#
# COMPACT_ATOMS: atom_id res chain seq x y z
N MET A 1 45.32 -28.86 -64.33
CA MET A 1 45.19 -28.62 -62.88
C MET A 1 43.84 -27.95 -62.62
N ASN A 2 43.00 -28.62 -61.83
CA ASN A 2 41.54 -28.58 -61.95
C ASN A 2 40.86 -27.43 -61.16
N LYS A 3 39.86 -26.82 -61.81
CA LYS A 3 38.95 -25.75 -61.36
C LYS A 3 37.98 -26.12 -60.21
N ASN A 4 38.27 -27.18 -59.45
CA ASN A 4 37.38 -27.67 -58.38
C ASN A 4 37.83 -27.26 -56.97
N ILE A 5 38.87 -26.43 -56.84
CA ILE A 5 39.46 -26.02 -55.56
C ILE A 5 38.90 -24.69 -55.03
N LEU A 6 38.17 -23.92 -55.84
CA LEU A 6 37.68 -22.58 -55.44
C LEU A 6 36.26 -22.54 -54.85
N VAL A 7 35.46 -23.61 -54.98
CA VAL A 7 34.04 -23.57 -54.57
C VAL A 7 33.81 -24.06 -53.12
N SER A 8 34.79 -24.74 -52.50
CA SER A 8 34.61 -25.32 -51.16
C SER A 8 34.96 -24.38 -49.99
N ILE A 9 35.56 -23.21 -50.24
CA ILE A 9 35.99 -22.30 -49.16
C ILE A 9 34.93 -21.24 -48.81
N VAL A 10 33.95 -20.97 -49.69
CA VAL A 10 32.96 -19.90 -49.44
C VAL A 10 31.74 -20.37 -48.63
N ILE A 11 31.43 -21.67 -48.59
CA ILE A 11 30.24 -22.18 -47.85
C ILE A 11 30.56 -22.47 -46.37
N ALA A 12 31.81 -22.74 -46.01
CA ALA A 12 32.17 -23.05 -44.61
C ALA A 12 32.33 -21.80 -43.70
N ALA A 13 32.44 -20.60 -44.26
CA ALA A 13 32.64 -19.37 -43.48
C ALA A 13 31.34 -18.67 -43.03
N ILE A 14 30.18 -19.07 -43.56
CA ILE A 14 28.88 -18.46 -43.20
C ILE A 14 28.12 -19.28 -42.14
N LEU A 15 28.49 -20.55 -41.92
CA LEU A 15 27.83 -21.41 -40.92
C LEU A 15 28.50 -21.43 -39.54
N VAL A 16 29.65 -20.77 -39.35
CA VAL A 16 30.32 -20.66 -38.04
C VAL A 16 30.08 -19.29 -37.38
N SER A 17 29.64 -18.28 -38.14
CA SER A 17 29.29 -16.95 -37.63
C SER A 17 27.79 -16.80 -37.29
N GLY A 18 26.93 -17.69 -37.78
CA GLY A 18 25.49 -17.69 -37.46
C GLY A 18 25.13 -18.29 -36.09
N SER A 19 26.02 -19.10 -35.50
CA SER A 19 25.72 -19.83 -34.25
C SER A 19 26.05 -19.04 -32.98
N PHE A 20 26.80 -17.94 -33.08
CA PHE A 20 27.25 -17.16 -31.92
C PHE A 20 26.40 -15.91 -31.63
N TYR A 21 25.56 -15.47 -32.57
CA TYR A 21 24.67 -14.31 -32.38
C TYR A 21 23.26 -14.66 -31.90
N LEU A 22 22.89 -15.94 -31.86
CA LEU A 22 21.60 -16.40 -31.31
C LEU A 22 21.67 -16.89 -29.86
N ALA A 23 22.82 -16.74 -29.19
CA ALA A 23 23.04 -17.21 -27.83
C ALA A 23 23.11 -16.08 -26.77
N SER A 24 22.95 -14.79 -27.12
CA SER A 24 23.16 -13.68 -26.18
C SER A 24 21.91 -12.99 -25.64
N THR A 25 20.69 -13.46 -25.93
CA THR A 25 19.46 -12.80 -25.43
C THR A 25 18.48 -13.71 -24.69
N ARG A 26 18.93 -14.87 -24.19
CA ARG A 26 18.24 -15.48 -23.03
C ARG A 26 18.80 -14.88 -21.76
N SER A 27 18.43 -13.62 -21.51
CA SER A 27 18.31 -13.12 -20.15
C SER A 27 17.40 -14.11 -19.41
N LYS A 28 18.03 -15.03 -18.66
CA LYS A 28 17.35 -15.68 -17.56
C LYS A 28 16.94 -14.55 -16.63
N GLN A 29 15.68 -14.15 -16.70
CA GLN A 29 15.03 -13.52 -15.56
C GLN A 29 15.10 -14.55 -14.42
N ASN A 30 16.23 -14.58 -13.72
CA ASN A 30 16.20 -14.85 -12.30
C ASN A 30 15.40 -13.68 -11.73
N ILE A 31 14.08 -13.84 -11.68
CA ILE A 31 13.28 -13.13 -10.70
C ILE A 31 13.84 -13.63 -9.37
N GLY A 32 14.86 -12.92 -8.87
CA GLY A 32 15.35 -13.10 -7.53
C GLY A 32 14.15 -12.84 -6.64
N TYR A 33 13.53 -13.91 -6.17
CA TYR A 33 12.51 -13.84 -5.15
C TYR A 33 13.21 -13.30 -3.91
N GLN A 34 13.16 -11.98 -3.73
CA GLN A 34 13.85 -11.29 -2.64
C GLN A 34 13.17 -11.69 -1.32
N PRO A 35 13.93 -12.00 -0.25
CA PRO A 35 13.36 -12.36 1.05
C PRO A 35 12.34 -11.35 1.60
N ALA A 36 12.48 -10.06 1.29
CA ALA A 36 11.51 -9.02 1.66
C ALA A 36 10.13 -9.25 0.99
N ASN A 37 10.12 -9.66 -0.29
CA ASN A 37 8.88 -9.98 -1.01
C ASN A 37 8.22 -11.25 -0.45
N GLN A 38 9.02 -12.19 0.07
CA GLN A 38 8.49 -13.38 0.75
C GLN A 38 7.84 -13.03 2.10
N ALA A 39 8.48 -12.16 2.88
CA ALA A 39 7.95 -11.72 4.15
C ALA A 39 6.62 -10.93 3.98
N LEU A 40 6.56 -10.01 3.01
CA LEU A 40 5.34 -9.28 2.67
C LEU A 40 4.24 -10.23 2.17
N ALA A 41 4.56 -11.20 1.31
CA ALA A 41 3.57 -12.17 0.84
C ALA A 41 3.02 -13.04 1.97
N ALA A 42 3.86 -13.44 2.93
CA ALA A 42 3.43 -14.20 4.11
C ALA A 42 2.52 -13.36 5.01
N LYS A 43 2.88 -12.09 5.27
CA LYS A 43 2.04 -11.19 6.06
C LYS A 43 0.72 -10.87 5.38
N PHE A 44 0.72 -10.67 4.06
CA PHE A 44 -0.49 -10.55 3.27
C PHE A 44 -1.41 -11.76 3.43
N GLN A 45 -0.86 -12.97 3.37
CA GLN A 45 -1.65 -14.19 3.53
C GLN A 45 -2.32 -14.25 4.91
N GLU A 46 -1.60 -13.95 5.98
CA GLU A 46 -2.14 -13.85 7.34
C GLU A 46 -3.29 -12.84 7.41
N LEU A 47 -3.04 -11.60 6.98
CA LEU A 47 -4.01 -10.50 7.10
C LEU A 47 -5.26 -10.69 6.21
N SER A 48 -5.11 -11.32 5.05
CA SER A 48 -6.21 -11.53 4.10
C SER A 48 -7.12 -12.70 4.46
N GLN A 49 -6.64 -13.66 5.26
CA GLN A 49 -7.38 -14.86 5.64
C GLN A 49 -7.95 -14.76 7.06
N ASP A 50 -7.21 -14.17 7.98
CA ASP A 50 -7.52 -14.18 9.42
C ASP A 50 -7.84 -12.78 9.99
N GLY A 51 -8.23 -11.84 9.12
CA GLY A 51 -8.62 -10.48 9.50
C GLY A 51 -9.85 -10.44 10.42
N ASN A 52 -9.89 -9.45 11.32
CA ASN A 52 -11.00 -9.20 12.24
C ASN A 52 -11.67 -7.83 12.04
N SER A 53 -11.17 -7.03 11.09
CA SER A 53 -11.70 -5.71 10.74
C SER A 53 -13.04 -5.81 10.01
N SER A 54 -13.96 -4.88 10.27
CA SER A 54 -15.26 -4.82 9.60
C SER A 54 -15.73 -3.39 9.38
N CYS A 55 -16.29 -3.11 8.20
CA CYS A 55 -16.95 -1.85 7.89
C CYS A 55 -18.39 -1.79 8.44
N SER A 56 -18.55 -1.96 9.76
CA SER A 56 -19.86 -1.90 10.44
C SER A 56 -19.86 -0.92 11.61
N GLY A 57 -21.05 -0.38 11.92
CA GLY A 57 -21.25 0.45 13.11
C GLY A 57 -21.00 -0.31 14.41
N GLU A 58 -21.43 -1.58 14.46
CA GLU A 58 -21.20 -2.46 15.60
C GLU A 58 -19.70 -2.66 15.88
N PHE A 59 -18.90 -2.90 14.83
CA PHE A 59 -17.45 -3.00 14.98
C PHE A 59 -16.85 -1.67 15.46
N HIS A 60 -17.25 -0.54 14.89
CA HIS A 60 -16.84 0.80 15.34
C HIS A 60 -17.09 1.04 16.83
N ASP A 61 -18.24 0.60 17.35
CA ASP A 61 -18.61 0.79 18.74
C ASP A 61 -17.82 -0.17 19.66
N SER A 62 -17.60 -1.40 19.20
CA SER A 62 -16.88 -2.45 19.95
C SER A 62 -15.41 -2.10 20.25
N ILE A 63 -14.76 -1.27 19.42
CA ILE A 63 -13.34 -0.87 19.59
C ILE A 63 -13.07 -0.28 20.97
N SER A 64 -14.03 0.47 21.54
CA SER A 64 -13.88 1.08 22.87
C SER A 64 -13.60 0.06 23.98
N GLY A 65 -14.17 -1.14 23.86
CA GLY A 65 -14.02 -2.23 24.83
C GLY A 65 -12.86 -3.20 24.56
N MET A 66 -12.18 -3.08 23.40
CA MET A 66 -11.05 -3.96 23.06
C MET A 66 -9.81 -3.63 23.91
N PRO A 67 -8.94 -4.59 24.26
CA PRO A 67 -7.67 -4.31 24.93
C PRO A 67 -6.75 -3.45 24.05
N ASP A 68 -6.06 -2.46 24.64
CA ASP A 68 -5.21 -1.54 23.87
C ASP A 68 -4.07 -2.24 23.10
N SER A 69 -3.60 -3.38 23.62
CA SER A 69 -2.55 -4.20 22.98
C SER A 69 -3.06 -5.17 21.93
N SER A 70 -4.38 -5.30 21.75
CA SER A 70 -4.95 -6.10 20.66
C SER A 70 -4.83 -5.38 19.32
N ARG A 71 -5.09 -6.10 18.21
CA ARG A 71 -4.88 -5.59 16.85
C ARG A 71 -6.16 -5.70 16.02
N ILE A 72 -6.42 -4.66 15.24
CA ILE A 72 -7.44 -4.62 14.19
C ILE A 72 -6.75 -4.96 12.87
N GLN A 73 -7.09 -6.11 12.32
CA GLN A 73 -6.35 -6.71 11.20
C GLN A 73 -7.23 -6.99 9.98
N GLY A 74 -6.64 -6.87 8.80
CA GLY A 74 -7.29 -7.14 7.51
C GLY A 74 -8.13 -5.98 6.98
N SER A 75 -8.69 -6.18 5.78
CA SER A 75 -9.50 -5.18 5.09
C SER A 75 -10.91 -5.10 5.68
N CYS A 76 -11.54 -3.92 5.60
CA CYS A 76 -12.89 -3.73 6.15
C CYS A 76 -14.04 -3.83 5.14
N CYS A 77 -13.79 -3.67 3.84
CA CYS A 77 -14.85 -3.60 2.81
C CYS A 77 -14.73 -4.67 1.73
N SER A 78 -13.56 -4.81 1.12
CA SER A 78 -13.28 -5.68 -0.02
C SER A 78 -12.09 -6.60 0.27
N PRO A 79 -11.93 -7.75 -0.42
CA PRO A 79 -10.76 -8.61 -0.26
C PRO A 79 -9.45 -7.84 -0.52
N MET A 80 -8.39 -8.15 0.24
CA MET A 80 -7.09 -7.50 0.05
C MET A 80 -6.45 -7.87 -1.30
N SER A 81 -5.66 -6.93 -1.84
CA SER A 81 -4.81 -7.12 -3.01
C SER A 81 -3.34 -7.21 -2.60
N LEU A 82 -2.61 -8.23 -3.05
CA LEU A 82 -1.18 -8.33 -2.76
C LEU A 82 -0.38 -7.20 -3.44
N HIS A 83 -0.81 -6.78 -4.63
CA HIS A 83 -0.16 -5.70 -5.36
C HIS A 83 -0.31 -4.38 -4.60
N ARG A 84 -1.54 -3.98 -4.28
CA ARG A 84 -1.79 -2.74 -3.52
C ARG A 84 -1.19 -2.79 -2.12
N TYR A 85 -1.32 -3.92 -1.41
CA TYR A 85 -0.69 -4.09 -0.10
C TYR A 85 0.81 -3.81 -0.13
N THR A 86 1.51 -4.33 -1.14
CA THR A 86 2.95 -4.12 -1.30
C THR A 86 3.26 -2.64 -1.54
N GLU A 87 2.53 -1.96 -2.43
CA GLU A 87 2.73 -0.54 -2.71
C GLU A 87 2.47 0.34 -1.49
N GLN A 88 1.43 0.03 -0.73
CA GLN A 88 1.05 0.77 0.46
C GLN A 88 2.10 0.62 1.56
N VAL A 89 2.53 -0.60 1.89
CA VAL A 89 3.56 -0.83 2.92
C VAL A 89 4.89 -0.21 2.53
N GLU A 90 5.28 -0.30 1.25
CA GLU A 90 6.52 0.34 0.77
C GLU A 90 6.41 1.87 0.79
N GLY A 91 5.27 2.44 0.38
CA GLY A 91 5.04 3.88 0.40
C GLY A 91 5.03 4.47 1.82
N LEU A 92 4.46 3.74 2.78
CA LEU A 92 4.39 4.18 4.19
C LEU A 92 5.76 4.28 4.86
N LYS A 93 6.82 3.66 4.33
CA LYS A 93 8.19 3.84 4.85
C LYS A 93 8.64 5.30 4.85
N LYS A 94 8.11 6.13 3.94
CA LYS A 94 8.31 7.59 3.93
C LYS A 94 7.95 8.25 5.28
N TYR A 95 7.04 7.64 6.03
CA TYR A 95 6.49 8.13 7.29
C TYR A 95 6.94 7.34 8.52
N GLU A 96 7.94 6.45 8.40
CA GLU A 96 8.37 5.53 9.47
C GLU A 96 8.79 6.21 10.78
N ASN A 97 9.19 7.48 10.71
CA ASN A 97 9.61 8.27 11.88
C ASN A 97 8.42 8.88 12.66
N ILE A 98 7.18 8.69 12.19
CA ILE A 98 5.95 9.15 12.83
C ILE A 98 5.21 7.94 13.38
N LYS A 99 5.39 7.67 14.68
CA LYS A 99 4.83 6.49 15.35
C LYS A 99 3.30 6.37 15.30
N GLU A 100 2.59 7.49 15.10
CA GLU A 100 1.13 7.49 14.94
C GLU A 100 0.65 7.09 13.55
N ILE A 101 1.52 7.03 12.55
CA ILE A 101 1.21 6.47 11.22
C ILE A 101 1.56 4.98 11.26
N PRO A 102 0.57 4.08 11.21
CA PRO A 102 0.83 2.64 11.16
C PRO A 102 1.68 2.28 9.94
N PRO A 103 2.76 1.49 10.11
CA PRO A 103 3.60 1.08 8.97
C PRO A 103 2.93 0.04 8.06
N ASP A 104 1.91 -0.66 8.58
CA ASP A 104 1.06 -1.58 7.83
C ASP A 104 -0.39 -1.08 7.94
N PRO A 105 -1.05 -0.73 6.82
CA PRO A 105 -2.38 -0.14 6.86
C PRO A 105 -3.46 -1.16 7.20
N TYR A 106 -3.16 -2.46 7.19
CA TYR A 106 -4.07 -3.53 7.55
C TYR A 106 -3.73 -4.16 8.91
N ASP A 107 -2.81 -3.60 9.70
CA ASP A 107 -2.47 -4.11 11.05
C ASP A 107 -2.35 -2.96 12.08
N ILE A 108 -3.48 -2.62 12.71
CA ILE A 108 -3.60 -1.42 13.55
C ILE A 108 -3.70 -1.80 15.03
N GLU A 109 -2.88 -1.16 15.86
CA GLU A 109 -2.95 -1.29 17.31
C GLU A 109 -4.22 -0.65 17.87
N VAL A 110 -4.99 -1.36 18.69
CA VAL A 110 -6.26 -0.84 19.23
C VAL A 110 -6.06 0.44 20.04
N GLY A 111 -5.01 0.52 20.86
CA GLY A 111 -4.70 1.72 21.62
C GLY A 111 -4.48 2.95 20.72
N LEU A 112 -3.79 2.77 19.59
CA LEU A 112 -3.61 3.82 18.58
C LEU A 112 -4.96 4.17 17.92
N ALA A 113 -5.74 3.17 17.53
CA ALA A 113 -7.06 3.38 16.94
C ALA A 113 -7.97 4.20 17.86
N LYS A 114 -8.04 3.87 19.16
CA LYS A 114 -8.80 4.65 20.16
C LYS A 114 -8.29 6.08 20.25
N LYS A 115 -6.97 6.27 20.42
CA LYS A 115 -6.36 7.60 20.51
C LYS A 115 -6.72 8.48 19.31
N MET A 116 -6.62 7.93 18.10
CA MET A 116 -6.92 8.68 16.88
C MET A 116 -8.42 8.91 16.71
N LYS A 117 -9.27 7.91 17.01
CA LYS A 117 -10.74 8.06 17.02
C LYS A 117 -11.18 9.20 17.94
N ASP A 118 -10.62 9.29 19.14
CA ASP A 118 -10.91 10.39 20.07
C ASP A 118 -10.48 11.76 19.49
N TYR A 119 -9.36 11.78 18.77
CA TYR A 119 -8.85 12.99 18.12
C TYR A 119 -9.71 13.46 16.95
N TYR A 120 -10.61 12.63 16.41
CA TYR A 120 -11.50 13.01 15.31
C TYR A 120 -12.35 14.24 15.62
N ASN A 121 -12.76 14.43 16.88
CA ASN A 121 -13.56 15.57 17.30
C ASN A 121 -12.72 16.77 17.77
N SER A 122 -11.38 16.67 17.74
CA SER A 122 -10.51 17.79 18.08
C SER A 122 -10.74 18.98 17.16
N PRO A 123 -10.84 20.20 17.71
CA PRO A 123 -10.98 21.41 16.90
C PRO A 123 -9.68 21.73 16.17
N LEU A 124 -9.81 22.24 14.95
CA LEU A 124 -8.73 22.80 14.13
C LEU A 124 -8.87 24.33 14.09
N THR A 125 -7.76 25.04 13.94
CA THR A 125 -7.78 26.46 13.56
C THR A 125 -8.29 26.60 12.12
N PRO A 126 -8.69 27.82 11.67
CA PRO A 126 -9.10 28.03 10.28
C PRO A 126 -8.05 27.61 9.24
N GLU A 127 -6.76 27.81 9.53
CA GLU A 127 -5.66 27.40 8.65
C GLU A 127 -5.48 25.89 8.62
N GLU A 128 -5.51 25.24 9.78
CA GLU A 128 -5.43 23.78 9.90
C GLU A 128 -6.64 23.10 9.22
N GLN A 129 -7.84 23.69 9.36
CA GLN A 129 -9.05 23.20 8.73
C GLN A 129 -8.96 23.23 7.20
N LYS A 130 -8.32 24.25 6.61
CA LYS A 130 -8.08 24.29 5.16
C LYS A 130 -7.24 23.11 4.67
N ALA A 131 -6.21 22.72 5.42
CA ALA A 131 -5.40 21.55 5.10
C ALA A 131 -6.22 20.26 5.19
N TYR A 132 -7.03 20.12 6.24
CA TYR A 132 -7.92 18.97 6.41
C TYR A 132 -8.97 18.87 5.29
N ASP A 133 -9.64 19.97 4.97
CA ASP A 133 -10.66 20.03 3.92
C ASP A 133 -10.07 19.77 2.54
N TYR A 134 -8.83 20.21 2.30
CA TYR A 134 -8.10 19.85 1.09
C TYR A 134 -7.96 18.32 0.98
N ALA A 135 -7.49 17.66 2.05
CA ALA A 135 -7.31 16.21 2.03
C ALA A 135 -8.64 15.45 1.82
N MET A 136 -9.72 15.94 2.43
CA MET A 136 -11.07 15.40 2.23
C MET A 136 -11.49 15.48 0.75
N ALA A 137 -11.13 16.54 0.03
CA ALA A 137 -11.50 16.71 -1.38
C ALA A 137 -10.58 15.95 -2.36
N HIS A 138 -9.31 15.73 -1.98
CA HIS A 138 -8.28 15.28 -2.92
C HIS A 138 -7.80 13.84 -2.71
N SER A 139 -8.13 13.20 -1.59
CA SER A 139 -7.97 11.75 -1.44
C SER A 139 -8.77 10.99 -2.49
N GLU A 140 -8.30 9.77 -2.79
CA GLU A 140 -8.94 8.85 -3.74
C GLU A 140 -10.38 8.58 -3.31
N GLU A 141 -10.58 8.31 -2.02
CA GLU A 141 -11.87 8.00 -1.40
C GLU A 141 -12.72 9.23 -1.02
N LYS A 142 -12.26 10.45 -1.37
CA LYS A 142 -12.92 11.70 -0.93
C LYS A 142 -13.13 11.76 0.59
N GLY A 143 -12.12 11.28 1.30
CA GLY A 143 -12.05 11.15 2.74
C GLY A 143 -10.98 10.13 3.17
N PRO A 144 -10.86 9.88 4.48
CA PRO A 144 -9.87 8.95 5.04
C PRO A 144 -10.11 7.44 4.74
N CYS A 145 -11.29 7.05 4.26
CA CYS A 145 -11.62 5.72 3.70
C CYS A 145 -12.96 5.87 2.95
N CYS A 146 -13.31 4.90 2.12
CA CYS A 146 -14.53 4.90 1.32
C CYS A 146 -15.84 5.02 2.11
N CYS A 147 -15.85 4.53 3.35
CA CYS A 147 -17.03 4.44 4.19
C CYS A 147 -16.81 5.14 5.53
N LYS A 148 -17.87 5.74 6.09
CA LYS A 148 -17.89 6.30 7.46
C LYS A 148 -17.96 5.22 8.55
N CYS A 149 -17.11 4.19 8.44
CA CYS A 149 -16.91 3.18 9.46
C CYS A 149 -15.81 3.59 10.44
N TRP A 150 -15.37 2.67 11.30
CA TRP A 150 -14.33 2.93 12.27
C TRP A 150 -13.07 3.57 11.68
N ARG A 151 -12.66 3.11 10.49
CA ARG A 151 -11.45 3.57 9.82
C ARG A 151 -11.55 5.05 9.45
N TRP A 152 -12.72 5.53 9.03
CA TRP A 152 -12.94 6.95 8.76
C TRP A 152 -12.65 7.82 9.97
N TYR A 153 -13.17 7.44 11.14
CA TYR A 153 -12.97 8.21 12.36
C TYR A 153 -11.54 8.14 12.86
N VAL A 154 -10.92 6.95 12.80
CA VAL A 154 -9.51 6.76 13.17
C VAL A 154 -8.60 7.58 12.26
N TYR A 155 -8.69 7.42 10.94
CA TYR A 155 -7.78 8.09 10.02
C TYR A 155 -8.11 9.57 9.81
N GLY A 156 -9.38 9.97 9.94
CA GLY A 156 -9.76 11.37 10.05
C GLY A 156 -9.12 12.02 11.28
N GLY A 157 -9.17 11.35 12.43
CA GLY A 157 -8.48 11.80 13.64
C GLY A 157 -6.96 11.83 13.49
N LEU A 158 -6.37 10.84 12.82
CA LEU A 158 -4.95 10.84 12.45
C LEU A 158 -4.61 12.05 11.57
N GLY A 159 -5.40 12.35 10.53
CA GLY A 159 -5.18 13.52 9.68
C GLY A 159 -5.16 14.82 10.49
N LYS A 160 -6.14 15.00 11.39
CA LYS A 160 -6.13 16.13 12.33
C LYS A 160 -4.90 16.14 13.24
N TYR A 161 -4.50 14.97 13.75
CA TYR A 161 -3.33 14.85 14.61
C TYR A 161 -2.04 15.26 13.89
N LEU A 162 -1.87 14.82 12.64
CA LEU A 162 -0.71 15.14 11.80
C LEU A 162 -0.65 16.63 11.46
N ILE A 163 -1.79 17.26 11.14
CA ILE A 163 -1.84 18.69 10.88
C ILE A 163 -1.40 19.48 12.12
N LYS A 164 -1.97 19.18 13.30
CA LYS A 164 -1.70 19.95 14.52
C LYS A 164 -0.30 19.72 15.10
N ASN A 165 0.20 18.49 15.07
CA ASN A 165 1.41 18.10 15.79
C ASN A 165 2.64 17.95 14.89
N TYR A 166 2.44 17.74 13.59
CA TYR A 166 3.50 17.56 12.60
C TYR A 166 3.46 18.59 11.48
N HIS A 167 2.52 19.54 11.52
CA HIS A 167 2.34 20.60 10.53
C HIS A 167 2.15 20.09 9.10
N PHE A 168 1.50 18.93 8.96
CA PHE A 168 1.21 18.36 7.65
C PHE A 168 0.34 19.31 6.81
N THR A 169 0.69 19.45 5.53
CA THR A 169 -0.18 20.10 4.54
C THR A 169 -1.33 19.17 4.12
N GLY A 170 -2.31 19.71 3.40
CA GLY A 170 -3.41 18.90 2.87
C GLY A 170 -2.90 17.79 1.95
N GLU A 171 -1.90 18.06 1.11
CA GLU A 171 -1.28 17.08 0.22
C GLU A 171 -0.61 15.94 1.00
N GLN A 172 0.07 16.25 2.11
CA GLN A 172 0.70 15.23 2.94
C GLN A 172 -0.35 14.35 3.64
N VAL A 173 -1.46 14.93 4.09
CA VAL A 173 -2.57 14.15 4.66
C VAL A 173 -3.25 13.29 3.58
N THR A 174 -3.46 13.82 2.38
CA THR A 174 -3.95 13.05 1.22
C THR A 174 -3.07 11.82 0.96
N ASP A 175 -1.76 12.02 0.89
CA ASP A 175 -0.79 10.95 0.63
C ASP A 175 -0.84 9.88 1.74
N VAL A 176 -0.90 10.29 3.01
CA VAL A 176 -1.07 9.35 4.13
C VAL A 176 -2.38 8.58 4.02
N TRP A 177 -3.50 9.23 3.70
CA TRP A 177 -4.80 8.55 3.59
C TRP A 177 -4.85 7.56 2.44
N ASN A 178 -4.35 7.91 1.26
CA ASN A 178 -4.32 7.00 0.10
C ASN A 178 -3.42 5.78 0.39
N LEU A 179 -2.23 6.00 0.97
CA LEU A 179 -1.34 4.91 1.37
C LEU A 179 -1.91 4.08 2.52
N SER A 180 -2.70 4.69 3.39
CA SER A 180 -3.29 4.02 4.55
C SER A 180 -4.67 3.43 4.30
N ASP A 181 -5.14 3.47 3.05
CA ASP A 181 -6.42 2.88 2.69
C ASP A 181 -6.41 1.38 3.02
N GLY A 182 -7.25 1.00 3.98
CA GLY A 182 -7.45 -0.38 4.41
C GLY A 182 -8.79 -0.94 3.97
N CYS A 183 -9.50 -0.27 3.05
CA CYS A 183 -10.83 -0.69 2.62
C CYS A 183 -10.72 -1.98 1.74
N GLY A 184 -9.57 -2.26 1.11
CA GLY A 184 -9.27 -3.46 0.29
C GLY A 184 -9.49 -3.25 -1.21
N GLY A 185 -9.53 -4.32 -2.02
CA GLY A 185 -9.73 -4.31 -3.48
C GLY A 185 -8.45 -4.07 -4.30
N ASP A 186 -8.53 -4.25 -5.63
CA ASP A 186 -7.42 -4.06 -6.58
C ASP A 186 -7.45 -2.71 -7.33
N GLU A 187 -8.57 -1.97 -7.27
CA GLU A 187 -8.76 -0.66 -7.90
C GLU A 187 -9.38 0.32 -6.90
N ASP A 188 -9.22 1.63 -7.16
CA ASP A 188 -9.87 2.71 -6.43
C ASP A 188 -11.39 2.48 -6.47
N HIS A 189 -12.01 2.24 -5.31
CA HIS A 189 -13.43 1.95 -5.27
C HIS A 189 -14.20 3.23 -5.56
N HIS A 190 -14.62 3.42 -6.81
CA HIS A 190 -15.61 4.43 -7.15
C HIS A 190 -16.97 4.03 -6.55
N HIS A 191 -17.16 4.32 -5.26
CA HIS A 191 -18.47 4.26 -4.64
C HIS A 191 -19.32 5.41 -5.18
N SER A 192 -20.36 5.04 -5.95
CA SER A 192 -21.36 5.95 -6.50
C SER A 192 -22.38 6.36 -5.45
#